data_AF-A0A0K8USZ3-F1
#
_entry.id   AF-A0A0K8USZ3-F1
#
_cell.length_a   1.000
_cell.length_b   1.000
_cell.length_c   1.000
_cell.angle_alpha   90.00
_cell.angle_beta   90.00
_cell.angle_gamma   90.00
#
_symmetry.space_group_name_H-M   'P 1'
#
loop_
_entity.id
_entity.type
_entity.pdbx_description
1 polymer ?
#
loop_
_entity_poly.entity_id
_entity_poly.type
_entity_poly.pdbx_seq_one_letter_code
_entity_poly.pdbx_strand_id
1 'polypeptide(L)'
;MKKNYLNTSKKTIDENIGMEMVFTLVSSAQEWLNERWDDYKLHEEEERSRKLLEAEEAERKKFEGTRVTVESFLKWRAEFEESTGITAKREKNNDSKKLTGKELFMRDTTLNDSDIKFLLEAGDTIENVKIDETLFQDIGDLELGDDDDSDDEDWVPGVDD
;
A
#
# COMPACT_ATOMS: atom_id res chain seq x y z
N MET A 1 6.34 -45.74 -31.19
CA MET A 1 7.79 -45.48 -31.20
C MET A 1 8.63 -46.72 -31.44
N LYS A 2 8.72 -47.72 -30.54
CA LYS A 2 9.47 -48.98 -30.83
C LYS A 2 9.04 -49.69 -32.12
N LYS A 3 7.75 -49.67 -32.44
CA LYS A 3 7.18 -50.19 -33.70
C LYS A 3 7.72 -49.47 -34.96
N ASN A 4 8.10 -48.20 -34.85
CA ASN A 4 8.61 -47.43 -35.99
C ASN A 4 10.03 -47.88 -36.34
N TYR A 5 10.93 -47.94 -35.34
CA TYR A 5 12.28 -48.47 -35.54
C TYR A 5 12.25 -49.90 -36.10
N LEU A 6 11.42 -50.77 -35.54
CA LEU A 6 11.27 -52.15 -36.00
C LEU A 6 10.79 -52.26 -37.45
N ASN A 7 9.94 -51.33 -37.91
CA ASN A 7 9.51 -51.26 -39.30
C ASN A 7 10.62 -50.69 -40.20
N THR A 8 11.36 -49.68 -39.74
CA THR A 8 12.50 -49.12 -40.45
C THR A 8 13.59 -50.17 -40.64
N SER A 9 13.98 -50.90 -39.59
CA SER A 9 14.97 -51.97 -39.68
C SER A 9 14.52 -53.11 -40.60
N LYS A 10 13.25 -53.50 -40.57
CA LYS A 10 12.71 -54.51 -41.51
C LYS A 10 12.81 -54.05 -42.96
N LYS A 11 12.49 -52.79 -43.23
CA LYS A 11 12.62 -52.21 -44.56
C LYS A 11 14.09 -52.20 -45.03
N THR A 12 15.02 -51.77 -44.18
CA THR A 12 16.46 -51.77 -44.48
C THR A 12 17.00 -53.17 -44.73
N ILE A 13 16.49 -54.17 -44.00
CA ILE A 13 16.80 -55.59 -44.22
C ILE A 13 16.30 -56.04 -45.59
N ASP A 14 15.03 -55.81 -45.91
CA ASP A 14 14.45 -56.23 -47.19
C ASP A 14 15.15 -55.60 -48.41
N GLU A 15 15.61 -54.35 -48.28
CA GLU A 15 16.30 -53.59 -49.34
C GLU A 15 17.75 -54.05 -49.58
N ASN A 16 18.41 -54.62 -48.57
CA ASN A 16 19.83 -55.01 -48.67
C ASN A 16 20.03 -56.54 -48.70
N ILE A 17 18.96 -57.31 -48.90
CA ILE A 17 19.04 -58.77 -49.13
C ILE A 17 19.96 -59.04 -50.33
N GLY A 18 21.05 -59.78 -50.08
CA GLY A 18 22.08 -60.10 -51.08
C GLY A 18 23.34 -59.22 -51.04
N MET A 19 23.38 -58.20 -50.17
CA MET A 19 24.56 -57.37 -49.87
C MET A 19 24.89 -57.40 -48.36
N GLU A 20 26.09 -56.97 -47.96
CA GLU A 20 26.49 -56.93 -46.55
C GLU A 20 25.67 -55.88 -45.77
N MET A 21 24.88 -56.34 -44.79
CA MET A 21 23.91 -55.49 -44.07
C MET A 21 24.32 -55.09 -42.65
N VAL A 22 25.35 -55.72 -42.08
CA VAL A 22 25.65 -55.63 -40.63
C VAL A 22 26.00 -54.19 -40.23
N PHE A 23 26.86 -53.53 -40.99
CA PHE A 23 27.28 -52.15 -40.70
C PHE A 23 26.10 -51.18 -40.75
N THR A 24 25.28 -51.25 -41.81
CA THR A 24 24.11 -50.39 -42.00
C THR A 24 23.09 -50.53 -40.87
N LEU A 25 22.84 -51.77 -40.41
CA LEU A 25 21.92 -52.01 -39.30
C LEU A 25 22.47 -51.50 -37.97
N VAL A 26 23.76 -51.66 -37.72
CA VAL A 26 24.41 -51.15 -36.51
C VAL A 26 24.38 -49.62 -36.49
N SER A 27 24.72 -48.97 -37.60
CA SER A 27 24.68 -47.50 -37.73
C SER A 27 23.25 -46.97 -37.53
N SER A 28 22.25 -47.60 -38.14
CA SER A 28 20.84 -47.22 -37.95
C SER A 28 20.37 -47.43 -36.50
N ALA A 29 20.83 -48.49 -35.82
CA ALA A 29 20.55 -48.72 -34.41
C ALA A 29 21.19 -47.65 -33.51
N GLN A 30 22.44 -47.29 -33.80
CA GLN A 30 23.19 -46.26 -33.07
C GLN A 30 22.54 -44.90 -33.22
N GLU A 31 22.17 -44.52 -34.45
CA GLU A 31 21.52 -43.24 -34.73
C GLU A 31 20.16 -43.14 -34.04
N TRP A 32 19.34 -44.19 -34.12
CA TRP A 32 18.06 -44.25 -33.40
C TRP A 32 18.21 -44.16 -31.88
N LEU A 33 19.26 -44.78 -31.32
CA LEU A 33 19.54 -44.71 -29.89
C LEU A 33 19.98 -43.30 -29.47
N ASN A 34 20.81 -42.64 -30.29
CA ASN A 34 21.27 -41.29 -30.04
C ASN A 34 20.11 -40.29 -30.07
N GLU A 35 19.25 -40.34 -31.11
CA GLU A 35 18.03 -39.51 -31.15
C GLU A 35 17.17 -39.72 -29.90
N ARG A 36 17.03 -40.96 -29.46
CA ARG A 36 16.21 -41.26 -28.27
C ARG A 36 16.83 -40.75 -26.98
N TRP A 37 18.15 -40.76 -26.90
CA TRP A 37 18.90 -40.22 -25.78
C TRP A 37 18.79 -38.68 -25.73
N ASP A 38 18.87 -38.03 -26.89
CA ASP A 38 18.72 -36.59 -27.02
C ASP A 38 17.31 -36.14 -26.65
N ASP A 39 16.26 -36.84 -27.12
CA ASP A 39 14.87 -36.61 -26.70
C ASP A 39 14.71 -36.69 -25.17
N TYR A 40 15.33 -37.69 -24.55
CA TYR A 40 15.27 -37.87 -23.10
C TYR A 40 15.96 -36.73 -22.37
N LYS A 41 17.14 -36.32 -22.85
CA LYS A 41 17.90 -35.22 -22.28
C LYS A 41 17.18 -33.88 -22.43
N LEU A 42 16.59 -33.63 -23.59
CA LEU A 42 15.79 -32.45 -23.86
C LEU A 42 14.61 -32.38 -22.88
N HIS A 43 13.85 -33.46 -22.73
CA HIS A 43 12.75 -33.49 -21.76
C HIS A 43 13.23 -33.29 -20.31
N GLU A 44 14.37 -33.85 -19.92
CA GLU A 44 14.94 -33.64 -18.58
C GLU A 44 15.31 -32.16 -18.36
N GLU A 45 15.86 -31.50 -19.39
CA GLU A 45 16.23 -30.09 -19.37
C GLU A 45 15.01 -29.16 -19.41
N GLU A 46 14.00 -29.47 -20.22
CA GLU A 46 12.72 -28.75 -20.27
C GLU A 46 12.00 -28.80 -18.91
N GLU A 47 11.96 -29.97 -18.27
CA GLU A 47 11.39 -30.13 -16.93
C GLU A 47 12.16 -29.33 -15.88
N ARG A 48 13.49 -29.26 -15.99
CA ARG A 48 14.34 -28.45 -15.11
C ARG A 48 14.12 -26.95 -15.33
N SER A 49 14.08 -26.53 -16.59
CA SER A 49 13.81 -25.16 -17.03
C SER A 49 12.43 -24.69 -16.54
N ARG A 50 11.39 -25.50 -16.74
CA ARG A 50 10.03 -25.18 -16.28
C ARG A 50 9.96 -24.98 -14.78
N LYS A 51 10.62 -25.85 -14.00
CA LYS A 51 10.69 -25.72 -12.53
C LYS A 51 11.40 -24.44 -12.09
N LEU A 52 12.46 -24.05 -12.80
CA LEU A 52 13.19 -22.82 -12.51
C LEU A 52 12.31 -21.59 -12.80
N LEU A 53 11.63 -21.58 -13.94
CA LEU A 53 10.72 -20.50 -14.34
C LEU A 53 9.54 -20.35 -13.37
N GLU A 54 8.95 -21.46 -12.94
CA GLU A 54 7.86 -21.44 -11.94
C GLU A 54 8.33 -20.88 -10.58
N ALA A 55 9.56 -21.20 -10.17
CA ALA A 55 10.15 -20.64 -8.95
C ALA A 55 10.41 -19.13 -9.09
N GLU A 56 10.95 -18.68 -10.23
CA GLU A 56 11.18 -17.27 -10.52
C GLU A 56 9.86 -16.47 -10.59
N GLU A 57 8.80 -17.03 -11.18
CA GLU A 57 7.47 -16.41 -11.18
C GLU A 57 6.86 -16.32 -9.78
N ALA A 58 7.08 -17.32 -8.93
CA ALA A 58 6.64 -17.30 -7.54
C ALA A 58 7.37 -16.23 -6.73
N GLU A 59 8.68 -16.06 -6.96
CA GLU A 59 9.44 -14.97 -6.38
C GLU A 59 8.98 -13.61 -6.92
N ARG A 60 8.80 -13.46 -8.23
CA ARG A 60 8.31 -12.21 -8.82
C ARG A 60 6.93 -11.83 -8.29
N LYS A 61 6.01 -12.78 -8.12
CA LYS A 61 4.70 -12.53 -7.48
C LYS A 61 4.82 -12.11 -6.01
N LYS A 62 5.85 -12.59 -5.30
CA LYS A 62 6.14 -12.16 -3.92
C LYS A 62 6.79 -10.78 -3.86
N PHE A 63 7.58 -10.42 -4.88
CA PHE A 63 8.24 -9.12 -5.00
C PHE A 63 7.39 -8.05 -5.69
N GLU A 64 6.32 -8.42 -6.37
CA GLU A 64 5.24 -7.53 -6.76
C GLU A 64 4.46 -7.13 -5.49
N GLY A 65 4.99 -6.15 -4.76
CA GLY A 65 4.22 -5.45 -3.73
C GLY A 65 2.91 -4.90 -4.31
N THR A 66 1.96 -4.57 -3.45
CA THR A 66 0.71 -3.94 -3.88
C THR A 66 1.04 -2.58 -4.49
N ARG A 67 0.91 -2.44 -5.82
CA ARG A 67 1.01 -1.13 -6.48
C ARG A 67 -0.02 -0.22 -5.83
N VAL A 68 0.45 0.88 -5.25
CA VAL A 68 -0.42 1.88 -4.63
C VAL A 68 -1.15 2.62 -5.76
N THR A 69 -2.29 2.08 -6.17
CA THR A 69 -3.29 2.75 -7.00
C THR A 69 -4.30 3.46 -6.11
N VAL A 70 -5.03 4.44 -6.64
CA VAL A 70 -6.05 5.19 -5.88
C VAL A 70 -7.03 4.23 -5.19
N GLU A 71 -7.49 3.20 -5.88
CA GLU A 71 -8.41 2.19 -5.32
C GLU A 71 -7.78 1.38 -4.18
N SER A 72 -6.51 0.95 -4.33
CA SER A 72 -5.80 0.22 -3.25
C SER A 72 -5.54 1.09 -2.03
N PHE A 73 -5.28 2.38 -2.24
CA PHE A 73 -5.06 3.34 -1.18
C PHE A 73 -6.35 3.63 -0.42
N LEU A 74 -7.48 3.81 -1.12
CA LEU A 74 -8.79 4.00 -0.49
C LEU A 74 -9.20 2.80 0.34
N LYS A 75 -8.96 1.58 -0.15
CA LYS A 75 -9.24 0.36 0.62
C LYS A 75 -8.36 0.28 1.87
N TRP A 76 -7.06 0.53 1.73
CA TRP A 76 -6.14 0.58 2.86
C TRP A 76 -6.54 1.66 3.86
N ARG A 77 -6.92 2.86 3.39
CA ARG A 77 -7.36 3.98 4.22
C ARG A 77 -8.61 3.60 5.02
N ALA A 78 -9.58 2.94 4.40
CA ALA A 78 -10.78 2.47 5.09
C ALA A 78 -10.45 1.46 6.21
N GLU A 79 -9.61 0.45 5.93
CA GLU A 79 -9.17 -0.53 6.92
C GLU A 79 -8.31 0.12 8.04
N PHE A 80 -7.50 1.12 7.69
CA PHE A 80 -6.69 1.89 8.63
C PHE A 80 -7.56 2.77 9.54
N GLU A 81 -8.55 3.48 9.00
CA GLU A 81 -9.47 4.31 9.78
C GLU A 81 -10.34 3.47 10.73
N GLU A 82 -10.77 2.28 10.28
CA GLU A 82 -11.50 1.30 11.09
C GLU A 82 -10.63 0.74 12.23
N SER A 83 -9.41 0.29 11.92
CA SER A 83 -8.50 -0.29 12.92
C SER A 83 -7.95 0.74 13.92
N THR A 84 -7.74 1.98 13.48
CA THR A 84 -7.22 3.07 14.34
C THR A 84 -8.34 3.75 15.14
N GLY A 85 -9.60 3.46 14.82
CA GLY A 85 -10.78 4.00 15.51
C GLY A 85 -10.92 5.52 15.39
N ILE A 86 -10.34 6.12 14.34
CA ILE A 86 -10.35 7.58 14.11
C ILE A 86 -11.78 8.03 13.83
N THR A 87 -12.56 7.25 13.09
CA THR A 87 -14.01 7.50 12.86
C THR A 87 -14.78 7.53 14.19
N ALA A 88 -14.60 6.53 15.05
CA ALA A 88 -15.25 6.47 16.36
C ALA A 88 -14.79 7.59 17.32
N LYS A 89 -13.54 8.04 17.21
CA LYS A 89 -13.03 9.21 17.95
C LYS A 89 -13.59 10.52 17.40
N ARG A 90 -13.74 10.67 16.07
CA ARG A 90 -14.31 11.86 15.43
C ARG A 90 -15.78 12.03 15.81
N GLU A 91 -16.54 10.93 15.85
CA GLU A 91 -17.94 10.93 16.31
C GLU A 91 -18.06 11.24 17.82
N LYS A 92 -17.28 10.59 18.68
CA LYS A 92 -17.31 10.88 20.14
C LYS A 92 -16.85 12.29 20.50
N ASN A 93 -15.86 12.83 19.78
CA ASN A 93 -15.30 14.15 20.06
C ASN A 93 -16.22 15.29 19.59
N ASN A 94 -17.27 15.00 18.81
CA ASN A 94 -18.32 15.97 18.49
C ASN A 94 -19.40 16.03 19.58
N ASP A 95 -19.83 14.87 20.10
CA ASP A 95 -20.91 14.79 21.10
C ASP A 95 -20.49 15.09 22.54
N SER A 96 -19.20 14.91 22.88
CA SER A 96 -18.68 15.12 24.24
C SER A 96 -17.76 16.34 24.39
N LYS A 97 -17.69 17.20 23.37
CA LYS A 97 -16.92 18.43 23.43
C LYS A 97 -17.62 19.42 24.37
N LYS A 98 -17.02 19.64 25.54
CA LYS A 98 -17.33 20.84 26.33
C LYS A 98 -17.13 22.03 25.40
N LEU A 99 -18.14 22.89 25.29
CA LEU A 99 -18.04 24.10 24.47
C LEU A 99 -16.76 24.84 24.83
N THR A 100 -16.03 25.29 23.81
CA THR A 100 -14.88 26.15 24.01
C THR A 100 -15.32 27.45 24.69
N GLY A 101 -14.41 28.12 25.40
CA GLY A 101 -14.72 29.40 26.06
C GLY A 101 -15.35 30.40 25.07
N LYS A 102 -14.81 30.51 23.86
CA LYS A 102 -15.37 31.35 22.78
C LYS A 102 -16.81 30.99 22.44
N GLU A 103 -17.13 29.71 22.32
CA GLU A 103 -18.48 29.25 21.99
C GLU A 103 -19.48 29.46 23.12
N LEU A 104 -19.04 29.40 24.39
CA LEU A 104 -19.87 29.75 25.55
C LEU A 104 -20.24 31.23 25.52
N PHE A 105 -19.26 32.11 25.34
CA PHE A 105 -19.48 33.56 25.25
C PHE A 105 -20.34 33.98 24.05
N MET A 106 -20.26 33.26 22.93
CA MET A 106 -21.11 33.54 21.76
C MET A 106 -22.55 33.06 21.92
N ARG A 107 -22.79 31.99 22.70
CA ARG A 107 -24.14 31.44 22.93
C ARG A 107 -24.86 32.12 24.09
N ASP A 108 -24.12 32.56 25.11
CA ASP A 108 -24.68 33.21 26.29
C ASP A 108 -24.02 34.57 26.55
N THR A 109 -24.64 35.62 26.03
CA THR A 109 -24.21 37.01 26.23
C THR A 109 -24.46 37.49 27.66
N THR A 110 -25.28 36.79 28.45
CA THR A 110 -25.59 37.19 29.83
C THR A 110 -24.42 36.97 30.78
N LEU A 111 -23.44 36.15 30.37
CA LEU A 111 -22.22 35.91 31.12
C LEU A 111 -21.37 37.19 31.24
N ASN A 112 -21.27 37.98 30.16
CA ASN A 112 -20.53 39.26 30.13
C ASN A 112 -21.08 40.26 31.16
N ASP A 113 -22.40 40.28 31.33
CA ASP A 113 -23.07 41.26 32.18
C ASP A 113 -23.15 40.80 33.64
N SER A 114 -23.06 39.49 33.88
CA SER A 114 -23.16 38.89 35.22
C SER A 114 -21.99 39.26 36.13
N ASP A 115 -20.76 39.25 35.60
CA ASP A 115 -19.54 39.62 36.34
C ASP A 115 -19.55 41.12 36.71
N ILE A 116 -20.04 41.97 35.80
CA ILE A 116 -20.19 43.42 36.05
C ILE A 116 -21.18 43.67 37.19
N LYS A 117 -22.31 42.95 37.20
CA LYS A 117 -23.34 43.09 38.23
C LYS A 117 -22.85 42.58 39.59
N PHE A 118 -22.11 41.48 39.63
CA PHE A 118 -21.55 40.92 40.86
C PHE A 118 -20.54 41.86 41.53
N LEU A 119 -19.67 42.49 40.73
CA LEU A 119 -18.72 43.50 41.23
C LEU A 119 -19.42 44.75 41.77
N LEU A 120 -20.49 45.18 41.12
CA LEU A 120 -21.31 46.31 41.57
C LEU A 120 -22.02 46.04 42.91
N GLU A 121 -22.48 44.80 43.12
CA GLU A 121 -23.19 44.37 44.33
C GLU A 121 -22.24 44.12 45.51
N ALA A 122 -20.98 43.75 45.25
CA ALA A 122 -19.93 43.64 46.26
C ALA A 122 -19.42 45.00 46.79
N GLY A 123 -19.91 46.12 46.24
CA GLY A 123 -19.56 47.48 46.67
C GLY A 123 -18.21 47.97 46.14
N ASP A 124 -17.59 47.24 45.22
CA ASP A 124 -16.37 47.66 44.53
C ASP A 124 -16.76 48.58 43.37
N THR A 125 -16.16 49.77 43.31
CA THR A 125 -16.42 50.70 42.21
C THR A 125 -15.78 50.17 40.94
N ILE A 126 -16.53 50.10 39.83
CA ILE A 126 -16.07 49.65 38.48
C ILE A 126 -14.71 50.26 38.09
N GLU A 127 -14.39 51.43 38.61
CA GLU A 127 -13.15 52.16 38.37
C GLU A 127 -11.88 51.46 38.92
N ASN A 128 -12.00 50.59 39.93
CA ASN A 128 -10.88 49.89 40.56
C ASN A 128 -10.46 48.61 39.80
N VAL A 129 -11.30 48.12 38.87
CA VAL A 129 -11.05 46.92 38.06
C VAL A 129 -11.01 47.29 36.57
N LYS A 130 -10.47 48.47 36.23
CA LYS A 130 -10.16 48.78 34.83
C LYS A 130 -8.88 48.04 34.46
N ILE A 131 -9.03 46.99 33.66
CA ILE A 131 -7.90 46.33 33.01
C ILE A 131 -7.32 47.33 32.00
N ASP A 132 -6.08 47.77 32.23
CA ASP A 132 -5.37 48.63 31.28
C ASP A 132 -4.96 47.78 30.07
N GLU A 133 -5.74 47.84 29.00
CA GLU A 133 -5.47 47.10 27.76
C GLU A 133 -4.13 47.50 27.13
N THR A 134 -3.58 48.68 27.45
CA THR A 134 -2.26 49.10 26.96
C THR A 134 -1.13 48.26 27.55
N LEU A 135 -1.35 47.64 28.71
CA LEU A 135 -0.39 46.73 29.36
C LEU A 135 -0.21 45.40 28.60
N PHE A 136 -1.17 45.06 27.72
CA PHE A 136 -1.16 43.83 26.92
C PHE A 136 -0.81 44.08 25.45
N GLN A 137 -0.59 45.34 25.04
CA GLN A 137 -0.21 45.69 23.66
C GLN A 137 1.18 45.14 23.31
N ASP A 138 2.13 45.15 24.26
CA ASP A 138 3.48 44.61 24.07
C ASP A 138 3.52 43.06 23.96
N ILE A 139 2.45 42.35 24.34
CA ILE A 139 2.34 40.89 24.17
C ILE A 139 1.96 40.53 22.73
N GLY A 140 1.30 41.42 22.00
CA GLY A 140 1.02 41.22 20.56
C GLY A 140 2.24 41.45 19.67
N ASP A 141 3.25 42.18 20.17
CA ASP A 141 4.53 42.45 19.50
C ASP A 141 5.64 41.46 19.91
N LEU A 142 5.34 40.53 20.82
CA LEU A 142 6.09 39.29 20.91
C LEU A 142 5.75 38.49 19.65
N GLU A 143 6.56 38.64 18.61
CA GLU A 143 6.76 37.59 17.61
C GLU A 143 7.06 36.30 18.40
N LEU A 144 6.02 35.51 18.70
CA LEU A 144 6.16 34.07 18.77
C LEU A 144 6.70 33.71 17.41
N GLY A 145 8.03 33.54 17.32
CA GLY A 145 8.74 33.41 16.06
C GLY A 145 7.98 32.47 15.15
N ASP A 146 7.49 33.04 14.04
CA ASP A 146 6.76 32.37 12.97
C ASP A 146 7.69 31.47 12.14
N ASP A 147 8.73 30.94 12.80
CA ASP A 147 9.83 30.19 12.20
C ASP A 147 9.56 28.67 12.24
N ASP A 148 8.29 28.25 12.32
CA ASP A 148 7.88 26.87 12.02
C ASP A 148 6.41 26.75 11.54
N ASP A 149 5.88 27.73 10.81
CA ASP A 149 4.70 27.52 9.96
C ASP A 149 5.17 27.43 8.51
N SER A 150 5.64 26.24 8.15
CA SER A 150 5.84 25.85 6.76
C SER A 150 4.59 26.16 5.95
N ASP A 151 4.75 27.02 4.94
CA ASP A 151 3.79 27.36 3.88
C ASP A 151 3.09 26.11 3.29
N ASP A 152 1.94 25.74 3.86
CA ASP A 152 0.92 24.96 3.19
C ASP A 152 -0.32 25.87 3.04
N GLU A 153 -0.31 26.75 2.03
CA GLU A 153 -1.38 27.72 1.70
C GLU A 153 -2.78 27.07 1.46
N ASP A 154 -2.84 25.74 1.38
CA ASP A 154 -4.07 24.98 1.10
C ASP A 154 -4.70 24.33 2.35
N TRP A 155 -4.12 24.44 3.55
CA TRP A 155 -4.69 23.79 4.73
C TRP A 155 -5.74 24.67 5.44
N VAL A 156 -7.02 24.39 5.16
CA VAL A 156 -8.15 24.99 5.90
C VAL A 156 -8.79 23.93 6.82
N PRO A 157 -8.75 24.10 8.16
CA PRO A 157 -9.37 23.15 9.07
C PRO A 157 -10.87 22.95 8.77
N GLY A 158 -11.23 21.76 8.27
CA GLY A 158 -12.61 21.34 8.03
C GLY A 158 -13.16 21.57 6.62
N VAL A 159 -12.32 21.85 5.61
CA VAL A 159 -12.75 22.01 4.21
C VAL A 159 -12.70 20.70 3.39
N ASP A 160 -12.00 19.67 3.87
CA ASP A 160 -11.99 18.33 3.26
C ASP A 160 -12.99 17.36 3.91
N ASP A 161 -14.28 17.72 3.95
CA ASP A 161 -15.40 16.76 4.16
C ASP A 161 -16.31 16.70 2.93
#